data_AF-A0A8T0HRT2-F1
#
_entry.id   AF-A0A8T0HRT2-F1
#
_cell.length_a   1.000
_cell.length_b   1.000
_cell.length_c   1.000
_cell.angle_alpha   90.00
_cell.angle_beta   90.00
_cell.angle_gamma   90.00
#
_symmetry.space_group_name_H-M   'P 1'
#
loop_
_entity.id
_entity.type
_entity.pdbx_description
1 polymer ?
#
loop_
_entity_poly.entity_id
_entity_poly.type
_entity_poly.pdbx_seq_one_letter_code
_entity_poly.pdbx_strand_id
1 'polypeptide(L)'
;MRKGKMLTHILYRNSMMTSVLRDSIGGNCRTVMIATVTIAQEQLPETISTCRFAQRVAMISNQVTLNEEIDPNLLIKRLKQQSRDTFLHIPSWA
;
A
#
# COMPACT_ATOMS: atom_id res chain seq x y z
N MET A 1 15.61 -2.21 -19.38
CA MET A 1 16.16 -1.25 -18.40
C MET A 1 15.24 -1.20 -17.18
N ARG A 2 15.60 -1.87 -16.07
CA ARG A 2 14.88 -1.74 -14.79
C ARG A 2 15.32 -0.40 -14.18
N LYS A 3 14.46 0.63 -14.22
CA LYS A 3 14.71 1.87 -13.46
C LYS A 3 14.76 1.48 -11.99
N GLY A 4 15.95 1.53 -11.39
CA GLY A 4 16.11 1.47 -9.94
C GLY A 4 15.28 2.58 -9.34
N LYS A 5 14.20 2.22 -8.63
CA LYS A 5 13.44 3.16 -7.82
C LYS A 5 14.42 3.67 -6.76
N MET A 6 14.94 4.90 -6.91
CA MET A 6 15.47 5.61 -5.74
C MET A 6 14.34 5.58 -4.72
N LEU A 7 14.57 4.91 -3.59
CA LEU A 7 13.64 4.90 -2.48
C LEU A 7 13.68 6.29 -1.86
N THR A 8 12.98 7.24 -2.48
CA THR A 8 12.70 8.54 -1.87
C THR A 8 12.01 8.25 -0.55
N HIS A 9 12.66 8.62 0.55
CA HIS A 9 12.13 8.36 1.88
C HIS A 9 10.82 9.14 2.06
N ILE A 10 9.70 8.41 2.16
CA ILE A 10 8.39 9.01 2.41
C ILE A 10 8.23 9.20 3.93
N LEU A 11 7.94 10.43 4.34
CA LEU A 11 7.94 10.88 5.74
C LEU A 11 6.68 10.48 6.52
N TYR A 12 6.25 9.21 6.43
CA TYR A 12 5.06 8.74 7.15
C TYR A 12 5.18 8.92 8.67
N ARG A 13 6.41 8.89 9.21
CA ARG A 13 6.68 8.99 10.66
C ARG A 13 6.78 10.40 11.23
N ASN A 14 6.63 11.43 10.40
CA ASN A 14 6.70 12.82 10.89
C ASN A 14 5.50 13.21 11.77
N SER A 15 4.38 12.49 11.65
CA SER A 15 3.22 12.67 12.53
C SER A 15 2.52 11.33 12.79
N MET A 16 1.72 11.30 13.85
CA MET A 16 0.85 10.15 14.13
C MET A 16 -0.17 9.93 13.01
N MET A 17 -0.75 11.03 12.49
CA MET A 17 -1.74 10.98 11.41
C MET A 17 -1.17 10.31 10.15
N THR A 18 0.01 10.74 9.68
CA THR A 18 0.65 10.15 8.49
C THR A 18 1.17 8.74 8.74
N SER A 19 1.40 8.35 10.00
CA SER A 19 1.81 6.99 10.35
C SER A 19 0.64 6.03 10.26
N VAL A 20 -0.52 6.42 10.77
CA VAL A 20 -1.77 5.64 10.69
C VAL A 20 -2.25 5.53 9.25
N LEU A 21 -2.15 6.61 8.48
CA LEU A 21 -2.58 6.64 7.08
C LEU A 21 -1.60 5.99 6.11
N ARG A 22 -0.45 5.46 6.57
CA ARG A 22 0.60 4.91 5.69
C ARG A 22 0.04 3.95 4.64
N ASP A 23 -0.83 3.03 5.06
CA ASP A 23 -1.40 2.03 4.16
C ASP A 23 -2.41 2.66 3.18
N SER A 24 -3.10 3.72 3.61
CA SER A 24 -4.02 4.49 2.78
C SER A 24 -3.33 5.34 1.71
N ILE A 25 -2.11 5.82 1.92
CA ILE A 25 -1.40 6.73 1.00
C ILE A 25 -0.12 6.10 0.42
N GLY A 26 -0.22 4.85 -0.02
CA GLY A 26 0.86 4.13 -0.71
C GLY A 26 0.93 2.63 -0.43
N GLY A 27 0.02 2.07 0.37
CA GLY A 27 0.01 0.65 0.75
C GLY A 27 -1.21 -0.11 0.23
N ASN A 28 -1.65 -1.10 1.02
CA ASN A 28 -2.76 -1.98 0.68
C ASN A 28 -4.11 -1.40 1.17
N CYS A 29 -4.62 -0.40 0.46
CA CYS A 29 -5.93 0.19 0.76
C CYS A 29 -6.55 0.83 -0.49
N ARG A 30 -7.87 0.72 -0.66
CA ARG A 30 -8.62 1.50 -1.66
C ARG A 30 -9.01 2.84 -1.03
N THR A 31 -8.24 3.87 -1.36
CA THR A 31 -8.39 5.19 -0.73
C THR A 31 -9.13 6.16 -1.63
N VAL A 32 -10.05 6.92 -1.05
CA VAL A 32 -10.73 8.05 -1.69
C VAL A 32 -10.50 9.28 -0.83
N MET A 33 -10.15 10.40 -1.47
CA MET A 33 -10.04 11.70 -0.82
C MET A 33 -11.21 12.58 -1.23
N ILE A 34 -11.86 13.22 -0.26
CA ILE A 34 -12.89 14.24 -0.49
C ILE A 34 -12.27 15.60 -0.15
N ALA A 35 -12.24 16.50 -1.14
CA ALA A 35 -11.75 17.86 -0.97
C ALA A 35 -12.93 18.81 -0.75
N THR A 36 -13.02 19.42 0.42
CA THR A 36 -14.06 20.43 0.73
C THR A 36 -13.51 21.82 0.45
N VAL A 37 -14.22 22.60 -0.35
CA VAL A 37 -13.79 23.92 -0.82
C VAL A 37 -14.90 24.96 -0.68
N THR A 38 -14.53 26.23 -0.79
CA THR A 38 -15.41 27.40 -0.61
C THR A 38 -15.25 28.36 -1.79
N ILE A 39 -16.30 29.11 -2.11
CA ILE A 39 -16.32 30.10 -3.21
C ILE A 39 -16.13 31.53 -2.68
N ALA A 40 -15.96 31.70 -1.37
CA ALA A 40 -15.69 33.00 -0.77
C ALA A 40 -14.38 33.60 -1.33
N GLN A 41 -14.44 34.84 -1.82
CA GLN A 41 -13.31 35.49 -2.49
C GLN A 41 -12.07 35.59 -1.58
N GLU A 42 -12.30 35.84 -0.29
CA GLU A 42 -11.26 35.92 0.74
C GLU A 42 -10.53 34.58 0.96
N GLN A 43 -11.19 33.46 0.65
CA GLN A 43 -10.66 32.11 0.86
C GLN A 43 -10.23 31.41 -0.45
N LEU A 44 -10.24 32.13 -1.58
CA LEU A 44 -9.77 31.59 -2.86
C LEU A 44 -8.34 31.03 -2.81
N PRO A 45 -7.36 31.67 -2.12
CA PRO A 45 -6.01 31.13 -2.03
C PRO A 45 -5.97 29.73 -1.39
N GLU A 46 -6.73 29.52 -0.31
CA GLU A 46 -6.82 28.23 0.38
C GLU A 46 -7.58 27.18 -0.43
N THR A 47 -8.62 27.60 -1.15
CA THR A 47 -9.34 26.72 -2.09
C THR A 47 -8.41 26.23 -3.20
N ILE A 48 -7.58 27.10 -3.77
CA ILE A 48 -6.58 26.72 -4.78
C ILE A 48 -5.56 25.74 -4.18
N SER A 49 -5.07 26.01 -2.96
CA SER A 49 -4.15 25.11 -2.25
C SER A 49 -4.75 23.72 -2.02
N THR A 50 -6.01 23.66 -1.62
CA THR A 50 -6.76 22.42 -1.41
C THR A 50 -6.92 21.62 -2.71
N CYS A 51 -7.32 22.28 -3.79
CA CYS A 51 -7.43 21.66 -5.12
C CYS A 51 -6.09 21.11 -5.61
N ARG A 52 -5.00 21.88 -5.46
CA ARG A 52 -3.65 21.44 -5.83
C ARG A 52 -3.20 20.24 -5.00
N PHE A 53 -3.54 20.20 -3.72
CA PHE A 53 -3.26 19.03 -2.88
C PHE A 53 -4.06 17.81 -3.33
N ALA A 54 -5.36 17.96 -3.60
CA ALA A 54 -6.21 16.89 -4.11
C ALA A 54 -5.70 16.32 -5.44
N GLN A 55 -5.24 17.19 -6.36
CA GLN A 55 -4.60 16.76 -7.61
C GLN A 55 -3.36 15.89 -7.38
N ARG A 56 -2.52 16.22 -6.38
CA ARG A 56 -1.36 15.40 -6.02
C ARG A 56 -1.78 14.06 -5.43
N VAL A 57 -2.78 14.05 -4.56
CA VAL A 57 -3.30 12.82 -3.95
C VAL A 57 -3.90 11.89 -5.01
N ALA A 58 -4.57 12.44 -6.02
CA ALA A 58 -5.12 11.66 -7.13
C ALA A 58 -4.05 10.94 -7.98
N MET A 59 -2.78 11.39 -7.93
CA MET A 59 -1.66 10.73 -8.61
C MET A 59 -1.04 9.58 -7.78
N ILE A 60 -1.45 9.40 -6.53
CA ILE A 60 -0.96 8.32 -5.68
C ILE A 60 -1.57 7.00 -6.14
N SER A 61 -0.72 6.01 -6.42
CA SER A 61 -1.14 4.66 -6.76
C SER A 61 -0.89 3.71 -5.59
N ASN A 62 -1.95 3.09 -5.10
CA ASN A 62 -1.88 2.04 -4.07
C ASN A 62 -1.76 0.65 -4.71
N GLN A 63 -1.08 -0.26 -4.02
CA GLN A 63 -0.99 -1.67 -4.41
C GLN A 63 -1.93 -2.48 -3.55
N VAL A 64 -3.16 -2.66 -4.04
CA VAL A 64 -4.22 -3.29 -3.28
C VAL A 64 -4.20 -4.81 -3.51
N THR A 65 -4.17 -5.57 -2.42
CA THR A 65 -4.23 -7.03 -2.37
C THR A 65 -5.34 -7.46 -1.41
N LEU A 66 -6.03 -8.57 -1.73
CA LEU A 66 -7.06 -9.09 -0.84
C LEU A 66 -6.41 -9.59 0.45
N ASN A 67 -6.90 -9.10 1.60
CA ASN A 67 -6.42 -9.52 2.92
C ASN A 67 -7.07 -10.85 3.28
N GLU A 68 -6.48 -11.96 2.83
CA GLU A 68 -6.91 -13.30 3.21
C GLU A 68 -6.28 -13.69 4.55
N GLU A 69 -7.10 -13.98 5.55
CA GLU A 69 -6.63 -14.63 6.78
C GLU A 69 -6.61 -16.14 6.57
N ILE A 70 -5.41 -16.68 6.37
CA ILE A 70 -5.20 -18.13 6.35
C ILE A 70 -4.87 -18.57 7.78
N ASP A 71 -5.63 -19.53 8.31
CA ASP A 71 -5.29 -20.15 9.59
C ASP A 71 -3.83 -20.66 9.55
N PRO A 72 -2.95 -20.18 10.44
CA PRO A 72 -1.55 -20.57 10.45
C PRO A 72 -1.36 -22.08 10.56
N ASN A 73 -2.26 -22.80 11.25
CA ASN A 73 -2.18 -24.26 11.36
C ASN A 73 -2.45 -24.95 10.01
N LEU A 74 -3.42 -24.44 9.24
CA LEU A 74 -3.72 -24.93 7.90
C LEU A 74 -2.57 -24.63 6.93
N LEU A 75 -1.96 -23.44 7.02
CA LEU A 75 -0.81 -23.06 6.20
C LEU A 75 0.40 -23.96 6.49
N ILE A 76 0.75 -24.15 7.77
CA ILE A 76 1.84 -25.02 8.19
C ILE A 76 1.61 -26.46 7.70
N LYS A 77 0.38 -26.97 7.81
CA LYS A 77 0.04 -28.32 7.32
C LYS A 77 0.22 -28.44 5.80
N ARG A 78 -0.24 -27.46 5.02
CA ARG A 78 -0.05 -27.43 3.56
C ARG A 78 1.43 -27.34 3.17
N LEU A 79 2.19 -26.44 3.81
CA LEU A 79 3.61 -26.26 3.53
C LEU A 79 4.43 -27.52 3.86
N LYS A 80 4.14 -28.19 5.00
CA LYS A 80 4.75 -29.48 5.34
C LYS A 80 4.42 -30.57 4.34
N GLN A 81 3.19 -30.58 3.80
CA GLN A 81 2.80 -31.52 2.77
C GLN A 81 3.58 -31.28 1.47
N GLN A 82 3.63 -30.03 1.00
CA GLN A 82 4.39 -29.65 -0.20
C GLN A 82 5.88 -29.97 -0.09
N SER A 83 6.50 -29.75 1.08
CA SER A 83 7.91 -30.10 1.32
C SER A 83 8.14 -31.60 1.21
N ARG A 84 7.24 -32.43 1.76
CA ARG A 84 7.32 -33.90 1.65
C ARG A 84 7.11 -34.37 0.22
N ASP A 85 6.10 -33.85 -0.46
CA ASP A 85 5.79 -34.23 -1.83
C ASP A 85 6.94 -33.83 -2.78
N THR A 86 7.56 -32.67 -2.55
CA THR A 86 8.77 -32.25 -3.27
C THR A 86 9.94 -33.20 -2.98
N PHE A 87 10.14 -33.60 -1.72
CA PHE A 87 11.21 -34.53 -1.31
C PHE A 87 11.06 -35.94 -1.90
N LEU A 88 9.82 -36.39 -2.10
CA LEU A 88 9.51 -37.67 -2.75
C LEU A 88 9.75 -37.65 -4.26
N HIS A 89 9.76 -36.47 -4.88
CA HIS A 89 9.96 -36.30 -6.32
C HIS A 89 11.40 -35.93 -6.71
N ILE A 90 12.29 -35.71 -5.73
CA ILE A 90 13.73 -35.56 -5.99
C ILE A 90 14.31 -36.97 -6.19
N PRO A 91 14.89 -37.28 -7.36
CA PRO A 91 15.56 -38.55 -7.57
C PRO A 91 16.68 -38.70 -6.54
N SER A 92 16.80 -39.87 -5.92
CA SER A 92 17.72 -40.18 -4.82
C SER A 92 19.21 -40.21 -5.21
N TRP A 93 19.64 -39.48 -6.24
CA TRP A 93 21.01 -39.51 -6.77
C TRP A 93 21.67 -38.12 -6.90
N ALA A 94 21.11 -37.07 -6.30
CA ALA A 94 21.89 -35.86 -6.01
C ALA A 94 22.76 -36.05 -4.74
#